data_AF-A0AAV4E8T0-F1
#
_entry.id   AF-A0AAV4E8T0-F1
#
_cell.length_a   1.000
_cell.length_b   1.000
_cell.length_c   1.000
_cell.angle_alpha   90.00
_cell.angle_beta   90.00
_cell.angle_gamma   90.00
#
_symmetry.space_group_name_H-M   'P 1'
#
loop_
_entity.id
_entity.type
_entity.pdbx_description
1 polymer ?
#
loop_
_entity_poly.entity_id
_entity_poly.type
_entity_poly.pdbx_seq_one_letter_code
_entity_poly.pdbx_strand_id
1 'polypeptide(L)'
;MFAASSSRQAYRQYLDQQQEERKRESQKRKLEEDLNVISTLKAKMQKEVECLEQKAEKLYEKAEAKQSHQSLVEANAFRRVAKEKREEIVSITSEIEEKVASVSN
;
A
#
# COMPACT_ATOMS: atom_id res chain seq x y z
N MET A 1 40.57 -33.66 25.12
CA MET A 1 40.63 -32.37 24.40
C MET A 1 39.45 -32.10 23.44
N PHE A 2 38.65 -33.10 23.03
CA PHE A 2 37.57 -32.94 22.04
C PHE A 2 36.28 -32.24 22.52
N ALA A 3 35.98 -32.25 23.81
CA ALA A 3 34.75 -31.62 24.33
C ALA A 3 34.76 -30.09 24.18
N ALA A 4 35.89 -29.44 24.46
CA ALA A 4 36.01 -27.97 24.42
C ALA A 4 36.02 -27.39 22.98
N SER A 5 36.39 -28.17 21.97
CA SER A 5 36.26 -27.75 20.56
C SER A 5 34.81 -27.88 20.09
N SER A 6 34.13 -28.96 20.47
CA SER A 6 32.70 -29.18 20.18
C SER A 6 31.81 -28.11 20.82
N SER A 7 32.03 -27.76 22.10
CA SER A 7 31.28 -26.68 22.77
C SER A 7 31.51 -25.32 22.12
N ARG A 8 32.73 -25.03 21.64
CA ARG A 8 33.03 -23.77 20.91
C ARG A 8 32.32 -23.70 19.56
N GLN A 9 32.21 -24.82 18.86
CA GLN A 9 31.48 -24.90 17.60
C GLN A 9 29.96 -24.74 17.80
N ALA A 10 29.39 -25.41 18.81
CA ALA A 10 27.98 -25.26 19.17
C ALA A 10 27.64 -23.81 19.58
N TYR A 11 28.52 -23.15 20.34
CA TYR A 11 28.35 -21.75 20.70
C TYR A 11 28.39 -20.81 19.50
N ARG A 12 29.29 -21.05 18.52
CA ARG A 12 29.31 -20.27 17.27
C ARG A 12 28.02 -20.44 16.47
N GLN A 13 27.55 -21.67 16.31
CA GLN A 13 26.28 -21.94 15.62
C GLN A 13 25.10 -21.27 16.31
N TYR A 14 25.06 -21.27 17.65
CA TYR A 14 24.05 -20.54 18.42
C TYR A 14 24.11 -19.03 18.16
N LEU A 15 25.30 -18.44 18.12
CA LEU A 15 25.47 -17.02 17.80
C LEU A 15 25.02 -16.68 16.37
N ASP A 16 25.35 -17.56 15.41
CA ASP A 16 24.92 -17.40 14.01
C ASP A 16 23.40 -17.46 13.88
N GLN A 17 22.75 -18.41 14.58
CA GLN A 17 21.30 -18.52 14.65
C GLN A 17 20.67 -17.27 15.27
N GLN A 18 21.23 -16.76 16.37
CA GLN A 18 20.75 -15.52 16.98
C GLN A 18 20.91 -14.29 16.06
N GLN A 19 21.96 -14.24 15.23
CA GLN A 19 22.12 -13.17 14.25
C GLN A 19 21.11 -13.29 13.11
N GLU A 20 20.87 -14.51 12.61
CA GLU A 20 19.83 -14.80 11.61
C GLU A 20 18.44 -14.39 12.12
N GLU A 21 18.07 -14.78 13.33
CA GLU A 21 16.78 -14.44 13.95
C GLU A 21 16.60 -12.93 14.07
N ARG A 22 17.60 -12.20 14.57
CA ARG A 22 17.55 -10.74 14.67
C ARG A 22 17.42 -10.06 13.30
N LYS A 23 18.08 -10.57 12.27
CA LYS A 23 17.96 -10.06 10.89
C LYS A 23 16.53 -10.27 10.37
N ARG A 24 15.96 -11.47 10.55
CA ARG A 24 14.58 -11.78 10.14
C ARG A 24 13.58 -10.90 10.87
N GLU A 25 13.74 -10.72 12.17
CA GLU A 25 12.84 -9.87 12.96
C GLU A 25 12.91 -8.39 12.52
N SER A 26 14.11 -7.88 12.25
CA SER A 26 14.28 -6.53 11.70
C SER A 26 13.64 -6.37 10.32
N GLN A 27 13.78 -7.35 9.43
CA GLN A 27 13.15 -7.35 8.11
C GLN A 27 11.63 -7.37 8.22
N LYS A 28 11.09 -8.21 9.13
CA LYS A 28 9.66 -8.32 9.38
C LYS A 28 9.07 -6.99 9.87
N ARG A 29 9.70 -6.35 10.86
CA ARG A 29 9.25 -5.03 11.37
C ARG A 29 9.24 -3.97 10.28
N LYS A 30 10.29 -3.91 9.46
CA LYS A 30 10.36 -2.98 8.33
C LYS A 30 9.22 -3.23 7.33
N LEU A 31 8.92 -4.49 7.05
CA LEU A 31 7.82 -4.85 6.17
C LEU A 31 6.46 -4.43 6.74
N GLU A 32 6.24 -4.62 8.04
CA GLU A 32 5.03 -4.16 8.74
C GLU A 32 4.88 -2.63 8.69
N GLU A 33 5.97 -1.89 8.87
CA GLU A 33 6.00 -0.43 8.73
C GLU A 33 5.66 0.00 7.30
N ASP A 34 6.29 -0.61 6.30
CA ASP A 34 6.04 -0.33 4.88
C ASP A 34 4.56 -0.63 4.52
N LEU A 35 4.01 -1.74 5.00
CA LEU A 35 2.59 -2.10 4.79
C LEU A 35 1.64 -1.08 5.44
N ASN A 36 1.96 -0.58 6.64
CA ASN A 36 1.16 0.44 7.31
C ASN A 36 1.18 1.78 6.56
N VAL A 37 2.34 2.19 6.06
CA VAL A 37 2.46 3.41 5.24
C VAL A 37 1.60 3.28 3.99
N ILE A 38 1.73 2.16 3.29
CA ILE A 38 1.01 1.88 2.06
C ILE A 38 -0.50 1.81 2.30
N SER A 39 -0.96 1.14 3.35
CA SER A 39 -2.40 1.06 3.68
C SER A 39 -2.99 2.43 3.96
N THR A 40 -2.24 3.28 4.67
CA THR A 40 -2.63 4.67 4.96
C THR A 40 -2.72 5.51 3.69
N LEU A 41 -1.75 5.37 2.78
CA LEU A 41 -1.77 6.04 1.48
C LEU A 41 -2.96 5.59 0.62
N LYS A 42 -3.23 4.28 0.57
CA LYS A 42 -4.40 3.72 -0.12
C LYS A 42 -5.70 4.30 0.42
N ALA A 43 -5.87 4.33 1.74
CA ALA A 43 -7.06 4.90 2.37
C ALA A 43 -7.21 6.40 2.04
N LYS A 44 -6.12 7.16 1.99
CA LYS A 44 -6.14 8.57 1.59
C LYS A 44 -6.55 8.73 0.12
N MET A 45 -5.98 7.94 -0.79
CA MET A 45 -6.33 7.98 -2.21
C MET A 45 -7.80 7.59 -2.46
N GLN A 46 -8.33 6.61 -1.72
CA GLN A 46 -9.75 6.24 -1.79
C GLN A 46 -10.65 7.42 -1.40
N LYS A 47 -10.33 8.12 -0.31
CA LYS A 47 -11.06 9.34 0.10
C LYS A 47 -10.98 10.46 -0.94
N GLU A 48 -9.84 10.61 -1.62
CA GLU A 48 -9.70 11.57 -2.72
C GLU A 48 -10.62 11.23 -3.88
N VAL A 49 -10.71 9.94 -4.27
CA VAL A 49 -11.63 9.46 -5.32
C VAL A 49 -13.08 9.76 -4.93
N GLU A 50 -13.50 9.41 -3.71
CA GLU A 50 -14.85 9.70 -3.21
C GLU A 50 -15.15 11.21 -3.25
N CYS A 51 -14.20 12.05 -2.87
CA CYS A 51 -14.36 13.50 -2.93
C CYS A 51 -14.51 14.01 -4.36
N LEU A 52 -13.75 13.46 -5.32
CA LEU A 52 -13.86 13.81 -6.74
C LEU A 52 -15.21 13.37 -7.31
N GLU A 53 -15.69 12.18 -6.96
CA GLU A 53 -17.00 11.67 -7.38
C GLU A 53 -18.14 12.54 -6.82
N GLN A 54 -18.07 12.91 -5.54
CA GLN A 54 -19.06 13.83 -4.94
C GLN A 54 -19.05 15.22 -5.58
N LYS A 55 -17.87 15.73 -5.97
CA LYS A 55 -17.78 17.02 -6.69
C LYS A 55 -18.39 16.92 -8.08
N ALA A 56 -18.15 15.81 -8.79
CA ALA A 56 -18.75 15.55 -10.08
C ALA A 56 -20.29 15.51 -9.95
N GLU A 57 -20.82 14.80 -8.95
CA GLU A 57 -22.26 14.69 -8.72
C GLU A 57 -22.92 16.06 -8.48
N LYS A 58 -22.33 16.88 -7.60
CA LYS A 58 -22.82 18.24 -7.36
C LYS A 58 -22.81 19.11 -8.61
N LEU A 59 -21.85 18.90 -9.51
CA LEU A 59 -21.78 19.61 -10.77
C LEU A 59 -22.80 19.10 -11.78
N TYR A 60 -23.13 17.80 -11.77
CA TYR A 60 -24.26 17.25 -12.53
C TYR A 60 -25.60 17.82 -12.04
N GLU A 61 -25.86 17.82 -10.73
CA GLU A 61 -27.06 18.43 -10.16
C GLU A 61 -27.19 19.91 -10.57
N LYS A 62 -26.09 20.66 -10.49
CA LYS A 62 -26.04 22.06 -10.93
C LYS A 62 -26.24 22.21 -12.44
N ALA A 63 -25.70 21.28 -13.23
CA ALA A 63 -25.87 21.27 -14.66
C ALA A 63 -27.33 21.03 -15.05
N GLU A 64 -28.01 20.09 -14.40
CA GLU A 64 -29.43 19.81 -14.61
C GLU A 64 -30.30 21.01 -14.20
N ALA A 65 -30.06 21.55 -13.01
CA ALA A 65 -30.82 22.68 -12.49
C ALA A 65 -30.68 23.95 -13.33
N LYS A 66 -29.52 24.17 -13.95
CA LYS A 66 -29.20 25.40 -14.70
C LYS A 66 -29.07 25.19 -16.21
N GLN A 67 -29.31 23.97 -16.70
CA GLN A 67 -29.01 23.56 -18.08
C GLN A 67 -27.58 23.97 -18.52
N SER A 68 -26.63 23.90 -17.60
CA SER A 68 -25.27 24.44 -17.79
C SER A 68 -24.35 23.40 -18.41
N HIS A 69 -24.07 23.56 -19.71
CA HIS A 69 -23.11 22.71 -20.42
C HIS A 69 -21.70 22.77 -19.81
N GLN A 70 -21.26 23.94 -19.33
CA GLN A 70 -19.96 24.09 -18.65
C GLN A 70 -19.88 23.22 -17.38
N SER A 71 -20.95 23.16 -16.59
CA SER A 71 -20.98 22.32 -15.38
C SER A 71 -20.92 20.83 -15.73
N LEU A 72 -21.50 20.40 -16.87
CA LEU A 72 -21.34 19.02 -17.38
C LEU A 72 -19.88 18.72 -17.77
N VAL A 73 -19.21 19.64 -18.45
CA VAL A 73 -17.81 19.47 -18.85
C VAL A 73 -16.91 19.35 -17.63
N GLU A 74 -17.10 20.20 -16.62
CA GLU A 74 -16.35 20.13 -15.35
C GLU A 74 -16.63 18.83 -14.59
N ALA A 75 -17.89 18.40 -14.50
CA ALA A 75 -18.27 17.14 -13.86
C ALA A 75 -17.57 15.93 -14.53
N ASN A 76 -17.56 15.90 -15.86
CA ASN A 76 -16.90 14.85 -16.63
C ASN A 76 -15.38 14.85 -16.41
N ALA A 77 -14.76 16.02 -16.28
CA ALA A 77 -13.33 16.13 -15.97
C ALA A 77 -13.01 15.50 -14.60
N PHE A 78 -13.80 15.82 -13.56
CA PHE A 78 -13.64 15.22 -12.24
C PHE A 78 -13.85 13.70 -12.26
N ARG A 79 -14.84 13.21 -12.99
CA ARG A 79 -15.10 11.77 -13.14
C ARG A 79 -13.95 11.05 -13.84
N ARG A 80 -13.33 11.68 -14.85
CA ARG A 80 -12.16 11.11 -15.54
C ARG A 80 -10.98 10.98 -14.59
N VAL A 81 -10.67 12.04 -13.85
CA VAL A 81 -9.58 12.01 -12.86
C VAL A 81 -9.86 10.99 -11.74
N ALA A 82 -11.10 10.90 -11.27
CA ALA A 82 -11.50 9.89 -10.28
C ALA A 82 -11.29 8.45 -10.80
N LYS A 83 -11.60 8.21 -12.08
CA LYS A 83 -11.38 6.92 -12.74
C LYS A 83 -9.88 6.60 -12.85
N GLU A 84 -9.06 7.53 -13.33
CA GLU A 84 -7.61 7.38 -13.44
C GLU A 84 -6.99 7.03 -12.06
N LYS A 85 -7.35 7.78 -11.01
CA LYS A 85 -6.90 7.48 -9.63
C LYS A 85 -7.40 6.13 -9.10
N ARG A 86 -8.61 5.69 -9.49
CA ARG A 86 -9.13 4.37 -9.11
C ARG A 86 -8.31 3.25 -9.77
N GLU A 87 -7.91 3.41 -11.02
CA GLU A 87 -7.03 2.47 -11.73
C GLU A 87 -5.64 2.41 -11.09
N GLU A 88 -5.07 3.54 -10.68
CA GLU A 88 -3.81 3.59 -9.91
C GLU A 88 -3.92 2.81 -8.59
N ILE A 89 -5.01 2.97 -7.84
CA ILE A 89 -5.25 2.22 -6.59
C ILE A 89 -5.28 0.71 -6.85
N VAL A 90 -5.88 0.26 -7.95
CA VAL A 90 -5.93 -1.16 -8.32
C VAL A 90 -4.53 -1.68 -8.64
N SER A 91 -3.76 -0.94 -9.43
CA SER A 91 -2.36 -1.29 -9.76
C SER A 91 -1.51 -1.42 -8.50
N ILE A 92 -1.56 -0.41 -7.63
CA ILE A 92 -0.82 -0.40 -6.35
C ILE A 92 -1.26 -1.58 -5.47
N THR A 93 -2.55 -1.89 -5.43
CA THR A 93 -3.05 -3.05 -4.66
C THR A 93 -2.47 -4.36 -5.17
N SER A 94 -2.42 -4.56 -6.48
CA SER A 94 -1.82 -5.75 -7.11
C SER A 94 -0.33 -5.88 -6.76
N GLU A 95 0.44 -4.79 -6.87
CA GLU A 95 1.87 -4.78 -6.55
C GLU A 95 2.14 -5.11 -5.06
N ILE A 96 1.26 -4.68 -4.16
CA ILE A 96 1.35 -5.01 -2.73
C ILE A 96 1.09 -6.50 -2.51
N GLU A 97 0.03 -7.04 -3.13
CA GLU A 97 -0.32 -8.46 -2.99
C GLU A 97 0.82 -9.36 -3.50
N GLU A 98 1.45 -9.00 -4.62
CA GLU A 98 2.63 -9.70 -5.14
C GLU A 98 3.83 -9.63 -4.18
N LYS A 99 4.12 -8.44 -3.62
CA LYS A 99 5.23 -8.29 -2.66
C LYS A 99 4.99 -9.07 -1.37
N VAL A 100 3.76 -9.05 -0.83
CA VAL A 100 3.40 -9.81 0.37
C VAL A 100 3.51 -11.32 0.10
N ALA A 101 3.09 -11.79 -1.07
CA ALA A 101 3.23 -13.19 -1.46
C ALA A 101 4.71 -13.60 -1.59
N SER A 102 5.58 -12.72 -2.09
CA SER A 102 7.02 -13.00 -2.23
C SER A 102 7.78 -13.13 -0.90
N VAL A 103 7.23 -12.57 0.18
CA VAL A 103 7.82 -12.59 1.53
C VAL A 103 7.23 -13.71 2.39
N SER A 104 6.06 -14.23 2.01
CA SER A 104 5.37 -15.32 2.70
C SER A 104 5.82 -16.71 2.24
N ASN A 105 6.58 -16.80 1.15
CA ASN A 105 7.27 -18.00 0.66
C ASN A 105 8.75 -17.98 1.07
#